data_AF-A0A357PSI7-F1
#
_entry.id   AF-A0A357PSI7-F1
#
_cell.length_a   1.000
_cell.length_b   1.000
_cell.length_c   1.000
_cell.angle_alpha   90.00
_cell.angle_beta   90.00
_cell.angle_gamma   90.00
#
_symmetry.space_group_name_H-M   'P 1'
#
loop_
_entity.id
_entity.type
_entity.pdbx_description
1 polymer ?
#
loop_
_entity_poly.entity_id
_entity_poly.type
_entity_poly.pdbx_seq_one_letter_code
_entity_poly.pdbx_strand_id
1 'polypeptide(L)'
;MFEQNGWAVDVMGSYGLYGVLPYGGSFLDKDATVYQWTVGAQVGKDFGKLTLAGHVAMDYVNSESFNWNDDGIHQVRLGLDGFLALDDNWALVGGVEYTGIADDELPNGTKVTNAGTWTGTVGVNYNFCDNTFVGAYVGREMSHTGAGEWSTDAGFAFGAKFGAQF
;
A
#
# COMPACT_ATOMS: atom_id res chain seq x y z
N MET A 1 -3.74 15.61 -8.98
CA MET A 1 -5.19 15.70 -8.70
C MET A 1 -5.95 16.43 -9.80
N PHE A 2 -6.85 15.72 -10.49
CA PHE A 2 -7.87 16.30 -11.36
C PHE A 2 -9.24 16.08 -10.71
N GLU A 3 -9.99 17.16 -10.49
CA GLU A 3 -11.33 17.10 -9.87
C GLU A 3 -12.41 17.56 -10.85
N GLN A 4 -13.42 16.74 -11.06
CA GLN A 4 -14.59 17.11 -11.86
C GLN A 4 -15.86 16.40 -11.38
N ASN A 5 -16.89 17.16 -11.00
CA ASN A 5 -18.19 16.63 -10.56
C ASN A 5 -18.10 15.60 -9.43
N GLY A 6 -17.26 15.87 -8.42
CA GLY A 6 -17.02 14.97 -7.29
C GLY A 6 -16.29 13.68 -7.66
N TRP A 7 -15.63 13.63 -8.83
CA TRP A 7 -14.61 12.63 -9.12
C TRP A 7 -13.24 13.23 -8.90
N ALA A 8 -12.36 12.49 -8.24
CA ALA A 8 -10.95 12.82 -8.07
C ALA A 8 -10.10 11.74 -8.72
N VAL A 9 -9.08 12.15 -9.47
CA VAL A 9 -8.05 11.24 -9.99
C VAL A 9 -6.70 11.70 -9.50
N ASP A 10 -5.93 10.75 -8.97
CA ASP A 10 -4.55 10.98 -8.59
C ASP A 10 -3.61 9.90 -9.14
N VAL A 11 -2.39 10.31 -9.45
CA VAL A 11 -1.32 9.41 -9.87
C VAL A 11 -0.22 9.50 -8.84
N MET A 12 0.24 8.34 -8.36
CA MET A 12 1.26 8.25 -7.34
C MET A 12 2.53 7.63 -7.94
N GLY A 13 3.66 8.16 -7.52
CA GLY A 13 4.97 7.61 -7.78
C GLY A 13 5.82 7.77 -6.55
N SER A 14 6.50 6.70 -6.13
CA SER A 14 7.46 6.78 -5.03
C SER A 14 8.70 5.96 -5.33
N TYR A 15 9.80 6.40 -4.72
CA TYR A 15 11.07 5.70 -4.72
C TYR A 15 11.54 5.60 -3.29
N GLY A 16 11.74 4.36 -2.83
CA GLY A 16 12.18 4.02 -1.49
C GLY A 16 13.54 3.34 -1.51
N LEU A 17 14.34 3.65 -0.48
CA LEU A 17 15.63 3.04 -0.20
C LEU A 17 15.56 2.43 1.20
N TYR A 18 15.62 1.11 1.29
CA TYR A 18 15.63 0.38 2.56
C TYR A 18 17.01 -0.24 2.76
N GLY A 19 17.85 0.43 3.54
CA GLY A 19 19.11 -0.15 4.01
C GLY A 19 18.88 -1.06 5.21
N VAL A 20 19.57 -2.21 5.28
CA VAL A 20 19.52 -3.08 6.46
C VAL A 20 20.36 -2.48 7.59
N LEU A 21 19.73 -2.14 8.72
CA LEU A 21 20.42 -1.91 10.00
C LEU A 21 20.35 -3.21 10.82
N PRO A 22 21.44 -3.68 11.47
CA PRO A 22 22.74 -3.05 11.65
C PRO A 22 23.79 -3.59 10.65
N TYR A 23 23.76 -3.19 9.38
CA TYR A 23 24.85 -3.52 8.47
C TYR A 23 26.04 -2.57 8.72
N GLY A 24 27.22 -3.13 9.03
CA GLY A 24 28.44 -2.37 9.31
C GLY A 24 29.19 -1.88 8.07
N GLY A 25 28.63 -2.07 6.87
CA GLY A 25 29.19 -1.66 5.58
C GLY A 25 28.59 -0.36 5.03
N SER A 26 28.75 -0.15 3.72
CA SER A 26 28.17 1.02 3.03
C SER A 26 26.65 0.96 3.04
N PHE A 27 25.99 2.11 3.24
CA PHE A 27 24.53 2.24 3.16
C PHE A 27 23.96 1.94 1.76
N LEU A 28 24.82 1.90 0.73
CA LEU A 28 24.47 1.58 -0.66
C LEU A 28 25.07 0.25 -1.10
N ASP A 29 25.30 -0.66 -0.16
CA ASP A 29 25.74 -2.01 -0.50
C ASP A 29 24.60 -2.77 -1.18
N LYS A 30 24.84 -3.22 -2.41
CA LYS A 30 23.87 -4.00 -3.21
C LYS A 30 23.39 -5.26 -2.50
N ASP A 31 24.19 -5.83 -1.59
CA ASP A 31 23.83 -7.04 -0.86
C ASP A 31 22.93 -6.74 0.36
N ALA A 32 22.75 -5.46 0.70
CA ALA A 32 22.06 -5.00 1.91
C ALA A 32 21.03 -3.87 1.68
N THR A 33 20.96 -3.30 0.48
CA THR A 33 20.08 -2.17 0.16
C THR A 33 19.02 -2.61 -0.84
N VAL A 34 17.76 -2.43 -0.44
CA VAL A 34 16.61 -2.70 -1.31
C VAL A 34 16.06 -1.38 -1.84
N TYR A 35 15.93 -1.33 -3.15
CA TYR A 35 15.37 -0.24 -3.92
C TYR A 35 13.94 -0.60 -4.29
N GLN A 36 12.96 0.21 -3.91
CA GLN A 36 11.56 0.01 -4.29
C GLN A 36 11.07 1.20 -5.11
N TRP A 37 10.58 0.89 -6.30
CA TRP A 37 9.90 1.84 -7.16
C TRP A 37 8.42 1.51 -7.17
N THR A 38 7.58 2.50 -6.90
CA THR A 38 6.13 2.37 -6.97
C THR A 38 5.59 3.30 -8.03
N VAL A 39 4.69 2.79 -8.86
CA VAL A 39 3.82 3.62 -9.70
C VAL A 39 2.38 3.17 -9.49
N GLY A 40 1.46 4.12 -9.41
CA GLY A 40 0.06 3.79 -9.21
C GLY A 40 -0.87 4.93 -9.60
N ALA A 41 -2.16 4.61 -9.56
CA ALA A 41 -3.23 5.56 -9.76
C ALA A 41 -4.38 5.25 -8.80
N GLN A 42 -5.08 6.29 -8.38
CA GLN A 42 -6.28 6.21 -7.57
C GLN A 42 -7.38 7.03 -8.22
N VAL A 43 -8.60 6.51 -8.19
CA VAL A 43 -9.80 7.18 -8.67
C VAL A 43 -10.84 7.14 -7.57
N GLY A 44 -11.26 8.31 -7.11
CA GLY A 44 -12.23 8.52 -6.05
C GLY A 44 -13.51 9.18 -6.52
N LYS A 45 -14.61 8.92 -5.82
CA LYS A 45 -15.89 9.62 -5.98
C LYS A 45 -16.47 10.04 -4.64
N ASP A 46 -16.87 11.30 -4.58
CA ASP A 46 -17.56 11.90 -3.45
C ASP A 46 -19.08 11.74 -3.58
N PHE A 47 -19.69 11.36 -2.47
CA PHE A 47 -21.13 11.18 -2.25
C PHE A 47 -21.58 12.01 -1.03
N GLY A 48 -21.14 13.26 -0.96
CA GLY A 48 -21.40 14.16 0.17
C GLY A 48 -20.41 13.92 1.31
N LYS A 49 -20.84 13.22 2.37
CA LYS A 49 -19.96 12.88 3.50
C LYS A 49 -19.12 11.62 3.29
N LEU A 50 -19.46 10.82 2.28
CA LEU A 50 -18.77 9.56 1.96
C LEU A 50 -17.94 9.76 0.69
N THR A 51 -16.68 9.39 0.74
CA THR A 51 -15.81 9.25 -0.42
C THR A 51 -15.41 7.78 -0.56
N LEU A 52 -15.49 7.26 -1.79
CA LEU A 52 -15.02 5.91 -2.13
C LEU A 52 -13.96 6.02 -3.20
N ALA A 53 -12.83 5.36 -3.02
CA ALA A 53 -11.73 5.39 -3.99
C ALA A 53 -11.20 3.99 -4.26
N GLY A 54 -10.97 3.69 -5.53
CA GLY A 54 -10.25 2.49 -5.94
C GLY A 54 -8.84 2.86 -6.38
N HIS A 55 -7.86 2.03 -6.07
CA HIS A 55 -6.48 2.22 -6.52
C HIS A 55 -5.87 0.96 -7.12
N VAL A 56 -4.89 1.20 -7.99
CA VAL A 56 -3.95 0.21 -8.49
C VAL A 56 -2.55 0.76 -8.33
N ALA A 57 -1.63 -0.05 -7.82
CA ALA A 57 -0.22 0.26 -7.78
C ALA A 57 0.61 -0.96 -8.19
N MET A 58 1.78 -0.69 -8.75
CA MET A 58 2.78 -1.69 -9.07
C MET A 58 4.07 -1.30 -8.36
N ASP A 59 4.65 -2.25 -7.64
CA ASP A 59 5.96 -2.12 -7.04
C ASP A 59 6.98 -2.94 -7.82
N TYR A 60 8.14 -2.34 -8.05
CA TYR A 60 9.33 -2.99 -8.55
C TYR A 60 10.41 -2.89 -7.49
N VAL A 61 10.81 -4.02 -6.94
CA VAL A 61 11.76 -4.13 -5.85
C VAL A 61 13.03 -4.81 -6.35
N ASN A 62 14.18 -4.14 -6.22
CA ASN A 62 15.47 -4.65 -6.67
C ASN A 62 16.58 -4.36 -5.64
N SER A 63 17.62 -5.17 -5.63
CA SER A 63 18.87 -4.97 -4.88
C SER A 63 19.83 -3.95 -5.54
N GLU A 64 19.62 -3.61 -6.82
CA GLU A 64 20.40 -2.62 -7.56
C GLU A 64 19.54 -1.46 -8.11
N SER A 65 20.12 -0.26 -8.19
CA SER A 65 19.38 1.01 -8.33
C SER A 65 18.54 1.20 -9.61
N PHE A 66 18.77 0.39 -10.65
CA PHE A 66 17.90 0.24 -11.82
C PHE A 66 18.54 -0.79 -12.76
N ASN A 67 18.08 -2.04 -12.76
CA ASN A 67 18.60 -3.07 -13.68
C ASN A 67 17.42 -3.86 -14.28
N TRP A 68 17.02 -3.51 -15.50
CA TRP A 68 15.94 -4.19 -16.23
C TRP A 68 16.25 -5.65 -16.60
N ASN A 69 17.50 -6.08 -16.40
CA ASN A 69 17.99 -7.41 -16.73
C ASN A 69 18.20 -8.30 -15.48
N ASP A 70 17.71 -7.85 -14.32
CA ASP A 70 17.88 -8.53 -13.04
C ASP A 70 16.53 -9.04 -12.50
N ASP A 71 16.61 -10.07 -11.66
CA ASP A 71 15.52 -10.78 -11.00
C ASP A 71 14.88 -9.88 -9.91
N GLY A 72 14.31 -8.75 -10.30
CA GLY A 72 13.54 -7.90 -9.39
C GLY A 72 12.20 -8.53 -9.03
N ILE A 73 11.66 -8.20 -7.85
CA ILE A 73 10.33 -8.63 -7.44
C ILE A 73 9.29 -7.62 -7.93
N HIS A 74 8.27 -8.10 -8.61
CA HIS A 74 7.15 -7.35 -9.12
C HIS A 74 5.91 -7.65 -8.28
N GLN A 75 5.34 -6.60 -7.68
CA GLN A 75 4.09 -6.72 -6.92
C GLN A 75 3.01 -5.86 -7.55
N VAL A 76 1.78 -6.37 -7.53
CA VAL A 76 0.58 -5.63 -7.95
C VAL A 76 -0.33 -5.48 -6.75
N ARG A 77 -0.74 -4.24 -6.50
CA ARG A 77 -1.68 -3.85 -5.45
C ARG A 77 -2.96 -3.33 -6.05
N LEU A 78 -4.08 -3.86 -5.59
CA LEU A 78 -5.43 -3.44 -5.98
C LEU A 78 -6.23 -3.19 -4.72
N GLY A 79 -6.77 -1.99 -4.55
CA GLY A 79 -7.50 -1.68 -3.34
C GLY A 79 -8.73 -0.81 -3.55
N LEU A 80 -9.53 -0.78 -2.49
CA LEU A 80 -10.70 0.05 -2.34
C LEU A 80 -10.65 0.68 -0.95
N ASP A 81 -10.69 1.99 -0.89
CA ASP A 81 -10.75 2.80 0.31
C ASP A 81 -12.09 3.52 0.41
N GLY A 82 -12.53 3.73 1.64
CA GLY A 82 -13.73 4.47 1.99
C GLY A 82 -13.43 5.43 3.13
N PHE A 83 -13.91 6.66 2.98
CA PHE A 83 -13.79 7.75 3.93
C PHE A 83 -15.17 8.32 4.22
N LEU A 84 -15.56 8.38 5.49
CA LEU A 84 -16.85 8.92 5.93
C LEU A 84 -16.61 10.05 6.94
N ALA A 85 -16.81 11.29 6.52
CA ALA A 85 -16.83 12.44 7.41
C ALA A 85 -18.03 12.35 8.36
N LEU A 86 -17.76 12.27 9.67
CA LEU A 86 -18.79 12.32 10.71
C LEU A 86 -19.19 13.78 10.95
N ASP A 87 -18.17 14.62 11.17
CA ASP A 87 -18.23 16.06 11.38
C ASP A 87 -16.96 16.73 10.80
N ASP A 88 -16.75 18.01 11.12
CA ASP A 88 -15.63 18.80 10.61
C ASP A 88 -14.25 18.29 11.08
N ASN A 89 -14.21 17.49 12.14
CA ASN A 89 -13.00 17.03 12.80
C ASN A 89 -12.85 15.50 12.81
N TRP A 90 -13.91 14.72 12.65
CA TRP A 90 -13.86 13.26 12.76
C TRP A 90 -14.29 12.57 11.49
N ALA A 91 -13.56 11.51 11.12
CA ALA A 91 -13.92 10.65 10.02
C ALA A 91 -13.71 9.17 10.35
N LEU A 92 -14.57 8.31 9.81
CA LEU A 92 -14.32 6.87 9.75
C LEU A 92 -13.65 6.53 8.43
N VAL A 93 -12.74 5.57 8.50
CA VAL A 93 -11.99 5.12 7.34
C VAL A 93 -11.95 3.61 7.32
N GLY A 94 -12.04 3.04 6.14
CA GLY A 94 -11.93 1.62 5.94
C GLY A 94 -11.43 1.32 4.54
N GLY A 95 -10.70 0.23 4.40
CA GLY A 95 -10.16 -0.16 3.11
C GLY A 95 -9.85 -1.64 3.05
N VAL A 96 -9.75 -2.13 1.83
CA VAL A 96 -9.28 -3.48 1.53
C VAL A 96 -8.31 -3.40 0.37
N GLU A 97 -7.15 -4.01 0.51
CA GLU A 97 -6.13 -4.08 -0.53
C GLU A 97 -5.76 -5.54 -0.76
N TYR A 98 -5.64 -5.93 -2.02
CA TYR A 98 -5.00 -7.17 -2.44
C TYR A 98 -3.60 -6.86 -2.93
N THR A 99 -2.60 -7.56 -2.39
CA THR A 99 -1.22 -7.54 -2.87
C THR A 99 -0.86 -8.90 -3.42
N GLY A 100 -0.58 -8.99 -4.72
CA GLY A 100 -0.06 -10.19 -5.37
C GLY A 100 1.40 -10.01 -5.80
N ILE A 101 2.19 -11.07 -5.75
CA ILE A 101 3.50 -11.14 -6.40
C ILE A 101 3.26 -11.68 -7.81
N ALA A 102 3.75 -10.98 -8.83
CA ALA A 102 3.57 -11.33 -10.23
C ALA A 102 4.64 -12.29 -10.76
N ASP A 103 5.72 -12.50 -10.00
CA ASP A 103 6.81 -13.41 -10.37
C ASP A 103 6.48 -14.87 -10.03
N ASP A 104 7.05 -15.80 -10.80
CA ASP A 104 6.95 -17.24 -10.55
C ASP A 104 7.97 -17.72 -9.48
N GLU A 105 9.07 -16.97 -9.31
CA GLU A 105 10.21 -17.30 -8.45
C GLU A 105 10.83 -16.02 -7.88
N LEU A 106 11.18 -16.04 -6.60
CA LEU A 106 11.90 -14.96 -5.93
C LEU A 106 13.41 -15.02 -6.28
N PRO A 107 14.18 -13.93 -6.07
CA PRO A 107 15.58 -13.84 -6.50
C PRO A 107 16.50 -14.85 -5.81
N ASN A 108 16.06 -15.42 -4.68
CA ASN A 108 16.74 -16.49 -3.95
C ASN A 108 16.39 -17.90 -4.45
N GLY A 109 15.69 -18.03 -5.57
CA GLY A 109 15.26 -19.29 -6.15
C GLY A 109 14.02 -19.93 -5.48
N THR A 110 13.34 -19.19 -4.60
CA THR A 110 12.14 -19.69 -3.92
C THR A 110 10.93 -19.48 -4.82
N LYS A 111 10.24 -20.56 -5.19
CA LYS A 111 8.99 -20.45 -5.94
C LYS A 111 7.96 -19.64 -5.17
N VAL A 112 7.28 -18.75 -5.88
CA VAL A 112 6.17 -17.99 -5.31
C VAL A 112 4.98 -18.93 -5.20
N THR A 113 4.73 -19.43 -3.99
CA THR A 113 3.60 -20.33 -3.70
C THR A 113 2.40 -19.60 -3.12
N ASN A 114 2.51 -18.30 -2.83
CA ASN A 114 1.42 -17.48 -2.32
C ASN A 114 0.87 -16.62 -3.45
N ALA A 115 -0.40 -16.81 -3.79
CA ALA A 115 -1.02 -16.09 -4.90
C ALA A 115 -1.31 -14.62 -4.53
N GLY A 116 -1.46 -14.32 -3.23
CA GLY A 116 -1.54 -12.95 -2.74
C GLY A 116 -2.08 -12.83 -1.31
N THR A 117 -2.05 -11.60 -0.81
CA THR A 117 -2.50 -11.23 0.54
C THR A 117 -3.56 -10.15 0.44
N TRP A 118 -4.67 -10.36 1.14
CA TRP A 118 -5.70 -9.37 1.38
C TRP A 118 -5.47 -8.70 2.72
N THR A 119 -5.32 -7.37 2.71
CA THR A 119 -5.19 -6.54 3.89
C THR A 119 -6.45 -5.69 4.04
N GLY A 120 -7.25 -5.97 5.06
CA GLY A 120 -8.40 -5.15 5.43
C GLY A 120 -8.04 -4.21 6.57
N THR A 121 -8.41 -2.94 6.48
CA THR A 121 -8.17 -1.93 7.53
C THR A 121 -9.46 -1.19 7.84
N VAL A 122 -9.69 -0.87 9.12
CA VAL A 122 -10.71 0.07 9.56
C VAL A 122 -10.12 0.98 10.64
N GLY A 123 -10.58 2.21 10.72
CA GLY A 123 -10.05 3.17 11.67
C GLY A 123 -10.86 4.44 11.79
N VAL A 124 -10.32 5.36 12.58
CA VAL A 124 -10.89 6.67 12.83
C VAL A 124 -9.77 7.70 12.64
N ASN A 125 -10.08 8.80 11.98
CA ASN A 125 -9.22 9.96 11.84
C ASN A 125 -9.77 11.13 12.66
N TYR A 126 -8.86 11.86 13.30
CA TYR A 126 -9.10 13.20 13.83
C TYR A 126 -8.34 14.22 12.98
N ASN A 127 -9.09 15.12 12.35
CA ASN A 127 -8.61 16.16 11.44
C ASN A 127 -8.33 17.43 12.24
N PHE A 128 -7.07 17.87 12.19
CA PHE A 128 -6.65 19.12 12.82
C PHE A 128 -6.78 20.30 11.86
N CYS A 129 -6.55 20.06 10.56
CA CYS A 129 -6.62 21.01 9.45
C CYS A 129 -7.08 20.27 8.18
N ASP A 130 -7.51 21.00 7.15
CA ASP A 130 -8.04 20.48 5.87
C ASP A 130 -7.20 19.35 5.22
N ASN A 131 -5.88 19.33 5.46
CA ASN A 131 -4.95 18.34 4.90
C ASN A 131 -4.09 17.64 5.96
N THR A 132 -4.53 17.59 7.23
CA THR A 132 -3.73 16.98 8.29
C THR A 132 -4.61 16.31 9.34
N PHE A 133 -4.36 15.02 9.56
CA PHE A 133 -5.08 14.21 10.52
C PHE A 133 -4.13 13.32 11.34
N VAL A 134 -4.62 12.82 12.47
CA VAL A 134 -4.06 11.65 13.16
C VAL A 134 -5.09 10.54 13.12
N GLY A 135 -4.65 9.32 12.84
CA GLY A 135 -5.52 8.16 12.76
C GLY A 135 -5.19 7.13 13.82
N ALA A 136 -6.17 6.30 14.14
CA ALA A 136 -5.97 5.01 14.78
C ALA A 136 -6.70 3.95 13.95
N TYR A 137 -6.00 2.86 13.65
CA TYR A 137 -6.50 1.81 12.77
C TYR A 137 -6.41 0.46 13.46
N VAL A 138 -7.17 -0.49 12.93
CA VAL A 138 -7.01 -1.92 13.15
C VAL A 138 -7.11 -2.56 11.79
N GLY A 139 -6.18 -3.45 11.47
CA GLY A 139 -6.19 -4.19 10.21
C GLY A 139 -5.99 -5.67 10.43
N ARG A 140 -6.34 -6.47 9.43
CA ARG A 140 -6.12 -7.91 9.41
C ARG A 140 -5.67 -8.33 8.01
N GLU A 141 -4.80 -9.33 7.99
CA GLU A 141 -4.28 -9.90 6.76
C GLU A 141 -4.82 -11.32 6.56
N MET A 142 -5.08 -11.65 5.30
CA MET A 142 -5.53 -12.96 4.86
C MET A 142 -4.74 -13.33 3.61
N SER A 143 -3.91 -14.35 3.69
CA SER A 143 -3.12 -14.82 2.56
C SER A 143 -3.68 -16.12 1.99
N HIS A 144 -3.39 -16.41 0.72
CA HIS A 144 -3.80 -17.67 0.13
C HIS A 144 -2.75 -18.26 -0.80
N THR A 145 -2.40 -19.52 -0.56
CA THR A 145 -1.44 -20.29 -1.37
C THR A 145 -2.05 -20.85 -2.65
N GLY A 146 -3.38 -20.81 -2.77
CA GLY A 146 -4.12 -21.28 -3.94
C GLY A 146 -5.62 -21.07 -3.78
N ALA A 147 -6.40 -21.39 -4.82
CA ALA A 147 -7.86 -21.29 -4.76
C ALA A 147 -8.42 -22.21 -3.66
N GLY A 148 -8.93 -21.62 -2.57
CA GLY A 148 -9.53 -22.36 -1.45
C GLY A 148 -8.60 -22.66 -0.28
N GLU A 149 -7.31 -22.31 -0.37
CA GLU A 149 -6.34 -22.44 0.73
C GLU A 149 -6.09 -21.07 1.37
N TRP A 150 -6.87 -20.74 2.39
CA TRP A 150 -6.81 -19.43 3.05
C TRP A 150 -6.18 -19.57 4.43
N SER A 151 -5.16 -18.77 4.72
CA SER A 151 -4.70 -18.54 6.08
C SER A 151 -5.09 -17.12 6.50
N THR A 152 -5.64 -16.98 7.70
CA THR A 152 -5.84 -15.67 8.31
C THR A 152 -4.78 -15.46 9.37
N ASP A 153 -3.88 -14.52 9.15
CA ASP A 153 -2.96 -14.09 10.19
C ASP A 153 -3.65 -13.01 11.03
N ALA A 154 -3.62 -13.18 12.35
CA ALA A 154 -4.18 -12.22 13.29
C ALA A 154 -3.17 -11.06 13.45
N GLY A 155 -3.32 -10.03 12.64
CA GLY A 155 -2.59 -8.77 12.79
C GLY A 155 -3.34 -7.76 13.65
N PHE A 156 -2.60 -6.92 14.38
CA PHE A 156 -3.07 -5.62 14.87
C PHE A 156 -2.14 -4.58 14.27
N ALA A 157 -2.68 -3.66 13.46
CA ALA A 157 -1.92 -2.58 12.86
C ALA A 157 -2.31 -1.25 13.52
N PHE A 158 -1.37 -0.57 14.16
CA PHE A 158 -1.53 0.82 14.59
C PHE A 158 -0.74 1.71 13.63
N GLY A 159 -1.37 2.74 13.10
CA GLY A 159 -0.71 3.70 12.21
C GLY A 159 -1.23 5.10 12.48
N ALA A 160 -0.36 6.09 12.29
CA ALA A 160 -0.75 7.48 12.14
C ALA A 160 -0.26 7.93 10.76
N LYS A 161 -1.15 8.46 9.93
CA LYS A 161 -0.80 8.99 8.61
C LYS A 161 -0.92 10.52 8.65
N PHE A 162 0.13 11.21 8.20
CA PHE A 162 0.12 12.65 7.98
C PHE A 162 0.03 12.90 6.47
N GLY A 163 -1.00 13.62 6.02
CA GLY A 163 -1.16 13.97 4.60
C GLY A 163 -2.58 14.39 4.23
N ALA A 164 -2.74 14.79 2.97
CA ALA A 164 -4.04 15.12 2.38
C ALA A 164 -5.01 13.92 2.45
N GLN A 165 -6.29 14.22 2.64
CA GLN A 165 -7.35 13.22 2.67
C GLN A 165 -7.83 12.87 1.26
N PHE A 166 -8.09 11.58 1.07
CA PHE A 166 -8.93 11.03 0.02
C PHE A 166 -10.07 10.28 0.70
#